data_AF-A0A5U3SI97-F1
#
_entry.id   AF-A0A5U3SI97-F1
#
_cell.length_a   1.000
_cell.length_b   1.000
_cell.length_c   1.000
_cell.angle_alpha   90.00
_cell.angle_beta   90.00
_cell.angle_gamma   90.00
#
_symmetry.space_group_name_H-M   'P 1'
#
loop_
_entity.id
_entity.type
_entity.pdbx_description
1 polymer ?
#
loop_
_entity_poly.entity_id
_entity_poly.type
_entity_poly.pdbx_seq_one_letter_code
_entity_poly.pdbx_strand_id
1 'polypeptide(L)'
;MSYNAKGNRPFEWASKSQHTHVINDPSVQNLMKRCKFPSTNEESKNDVLEHSIEINTGASRDVTTIIAVDGGYTEVTVRKNYPSSKVAFFQFGGLEFSLDDLKQLGDYPFIHPEKMEKFKKLARFKLAIPTKATSLDSLSMVDSVRIPIIEFFNENRDGKKYIDTLKWLVFHEFKRKSIDCDSSLHQITFGSLPKRNGEIFKDVVVNKSDIDGQGYFVYGGEIFNLIDILRFHEVVDEELGASGILGYLTNVIEHIIIVHCIKEIVTRKPSFLKRFLFIKDGPLGFFGQTAKLHKDMRELCNLYIDEHSLKLVGLEKSGSFVEHAEQISSGDSACLLKGQALPLFNNYIYKHILP
;
A
#
# COMPACT_ATOMS: atom_id res chain seq x y z
N MET A 1 -19.94 8.28 18.04
CA MET A 1 -18.98 9.40 18.19
C MET A 1 -18.67 9.58 19.68
N SER A 2 -17.41 9.38 20.05
CA SER A 2 -16.69 10.23 21.00
C SER A 2 -15.21 9.88 20.87
N TYR A 3 -14.42 10.85 20.38
CA TYR A 3 -12.97 10.84 20.44
C TYR A 3 -12.54 11.58 21.70
N ASN A 4 -11.49 11.09 22.38
CA ASN A 4 -10.26 11.89 22.44
C ASN A 4 -9.02 11.02 22.74
N ALA A 5 -7.96 11.25 21.95
CA ALA A 5 -6.70 10.52 21.97
C ALA A 5 -5.61 11.20 22.84
N LYS A 6 -5.91 12.29 23.57
CA LYS A 6 -5.03 12.91 24.57
C LYS A 6 -5.75 14.12 25.21
N GLY A 7 -6.18 14.01 26.47
CA GLY A 7 -6.70 15.16 27.23
C GLY A 7 -7.04 14.83 28.69
N ASN A 8 -6.61 15.69 29.62
CA ASN A 8 -6.77 15.57 31.08
C ASN A 8 -8.21 15.81 31.60
N ARG A 9 -9.25 15.25 30.95
CA ARG A 9 -10.60 15.22 31.53
C ARG A 9 -10.92 13.80 31.99
N PRO A 10 -11.45 13.61 33.21
CA PRO A 10 -11.86 12.28 33.66
C PRO A 10 -12.95 11.74 32.71
N PHE A 11 -12.88 10.45 32.39
CA PHE A 11 -13.92 9.75 31.66
C PHE A 11 -15.27 10.02 32.34
N GLU A 12 -16.29 10.44 31.58
CA GLU A 12 -17.66 10.12 31.98
C GLU A 12 -17.77 8.60 31.94
N TRP A 13 -17.70 7.97 33.12
CA TRP A 13 -18.02 6.56 33.27
C TRP A 13 -19.54 6.42 33.13
N ALA A 14 -20.03 6.36 31.90
CA ALA A 14 -21.34 5.79 31.65
C ALA A 14 -21.31 4.36 32.24
N SER A 15 -22.23 4.10 33.17
CA SER A 15 -22.27 2.85 33.94
C SER A 15 -22.30 1.63 33.01
N LYS A 16 -21.20 0.89 32.91
CA LYS A 16 -21.04 -0.31 32.06
C LYS A 16 -21.88 -1.51 32.49
N SER A 17 -22.70 -1.38 33.54
CA SER A 17 -23.57 -2.45 34.07
C SER A 17 -24.64 -2.94 33.09
N GLN A 18 -24.97 -2.18 32.04
CA GLN A 18 -25.89 -2.63 30.98
C GLN A 18 -25.24 -3.62 29.98
N HIS A 19 -23.91 -3.73 29.90
CA HIS A 19 -23.24 -4.65 28.97
C HIS A 19 -23.32 -6.12 29.40
N THR A 20 -23.54 -6.39 30.69
CA THR A 20 -23.71 -7.75 31.22
C THR A 20 -24.95 -8.43 30.63
N HIS A 21 -26.03 -7.67 30.38
CA HIS A 21 -27.24 -8.18 29.73
C HIS A 21 -27.00 -8.54 28.25
N VAL A 22 -26.11 -7.82 27.57
CA VAL A 22 -25.77 -8.09 26.16
C VAL A 22 -24.89 -9.33 26.05
N ILE A 23 -23.88 -9.47 26.90
CA ILE A 23 -23.00 -10.67 26.89
C ILE A 23 -23.79 -11.92 27.26
N ASN A 24 -24.71 -11.83 28.22
CA ASN A 24 -25.52 -12.97 28.66
C ASN A 24 -26.72 -13.26 27.74
N ASP A 25 -26.95 -12.48 26.69
CA ASP A 25 -28.00 -12.74 25.72
C ASP A 25 -27.75 -14.08 25.00
N PRO A 26 -28.76 -14.98 24.90
CA PRO A 26 -28.58 -16.28 24.25
C PRO A 26 -28.12 -16.18 22.79
N SER A 27 -28.53 -15.13 22.06
CA SER A 27 -28.15 -14.90 20.67
C SER A 27 -26.67 -14.54 20.58
N VAL A 28 -26.19 -13.68 21.49
CA VAL A 28 -24.77 -13.30 21.58
C VAL A 28 -23.93 -14.51 21.98
N GLN A 29 -24.34 -15.28 22.98
CA GLN A 29 -23.63 -16.50 23.40
C GLN A 29 -23.56 -17.56 22.29
N ASN A 30 -24.66 -17.75 21.54
CA ASN A 30 -24.68 -18.67 20.40
C ASN A 30 -23.79 -18.19 19.25
N LEU A 31 -23.70 -16.88 19.02
CA LEU A 31 -22.75 -16.31 18.06
C LEU A 31 -21.31 -16.51 18.52
N MET A 32 -20.98 -16.16 19.77
CA MET A 32 -19.64 -16.26 20.33
C MET A 32 -19.09 -17.69 20.25
N LYS A 33 -19.92 -18.71 20.50
CA LYS A 33 -19.54 -20.13 20.37
C LYS A 33 -19.15 -20.54 18.95
N ARG A 34 -19.59 -19.80 17.94
CA ARG A 34 -19.34 -20.07 16.51
C ARG A 34 -18.25 -19.17 15.93
N CYS A 35 -17.87 -18.12 16.65
CA CYS A 35 -16.81 -17.22 16.25
C CYS A 35 -15.45 -17.85 16.56
N LYS A 36 -14.51 -17.69 15.63
CA LYS A 36 -13.09 -17.92 15.88
C LYS A 36 -12.48 -16.60 16.36
N PHE A 37 -11.75 -16.64 17.47
CA PHE A 37 -11.05 -15.47 17.99
C PHE A 37 -9.55 -15.58 17.70
N PRO A 38 -8.83 -14.45 17.60
CA PRO A 38 -7.38 -14.44 17.60
C PRO A 38 -6.87 -15.20 18.82
N SER A 39 -5.74 -15.90 18.66
CA SER A 39 -5.19 -16.68 19.75
C SER A 39 -4.69 -15.77 20.87
N THR A 40 -4.89 -16.23 22.09
CA THR A 40 -4.23 -15.67 23.28
C THR A 40 -2.72 -15.92 23.25
N ASN A 41 -1.99 -15.26 24.15
CA ASN A 41 -0.54 -15.45 24.26
C ASN A 41 -0.22 -16.92 24.64
N GLU A 42 -0.99 -17.52 25.54
CA GLU A 42 -0.82 -18.93 25.92
C GLU A 42 -1.03 -19.89 24.75
N GLU A 43 -2.06 -19.65 23.92
CA GLU A 43 -2.37 -20.49 22.75
C GLU A 43 -1.34 -20.33 21.61
N SER A 44 -0.67 -19.18 21.51
CA SER A 44 0.34 -18.90 20.48
C SER A 44 1.77 -19.22 20.94
N LYS A 45 2.02 -19.37 22.23
CA LYS A 45 3.36 -19.52 22.83
C LYS A 45 4.22 -20.61 22.20
N ASN A 46 3.69 -21.81 22.01
CA ASN A 46 4.47 -22.92 21.44
C ASN A 46 4.89 -22.63 20.00
N ASP A 47 3.95 -22.18 19.17
CA ASP A 47 4.22 -21.81 17.78
C ASP A 47 5.22 -20.64 17.70
N VAL A 48 5.14 -19.65 18.60
CA VAL A 48 6.12 -18.54 18.66
C VAL A 48 7.51 -19.08 18.98
N LEU A 49 7.66 -19.90 20.02
CA LEU A 49 8.96 -20.43 20.43
C LEU A 49 9.59 -21.31 19.35
N GLU A 50 8.78 -22.13 18.68
CA GLU A 50 9.24 -23.04 17.62
C GLU A 50 9.69 -22.29 16.35
N HIS A 51 8.99 -21.22 15.97
CA HIS A 51 9.23 -20.53 14.69
C HIS A 51 10.04 -19.23 14.84
N SER A 52 10.24 -18.73 16.07
CA SER A 52 11.09 -17.56 16.29
C SER A 52 12.55 -17.84 15.94
N ILE A 53 13.21 -16.84 15.38
CA ILE A 53 14.62 -16.88 15.03
C ILE A 53 15.38 -15.85 15.85
N GLU A 54 16.57 -16.20 16.33
CA GLU A 54 17.48 -15.23 16.94
C GLU A 54 18.10 -14.34 15.86
N ILE A 55 18.03 -13.03 16.09
CA ILE A 55 18.66 -12.05 15.24
C ILE A 55 20.12 -11.91 15.66
N ASN A 56 21.00 -12.55 14.89
CA ASN A 56 22.42 -12.35 15.03
C ASN A 56 22.79 -10.92 14.59
N THR A 57 23.39 -10.16 15.51
CA THR A 57 23.99 -8.87 15.17
C THR A 57 25.28 -9.13 14.40
N GLY A 58 25.27 -8.86 13.09
CA GLY A 58 26.38 -9.19 12.19
C GLY A 58 26.88 -8.01 11.34
N ALA A 59 28.07 -8.18 10.76
CA ALA A 59 28.81 -7.17 10.00
C ALA A 59 28.37 -7.01 8.52
N SER A 60 27.39 -7.77 8.04
CA SER A 60 26.89 -7.64 6.67
C SER A 60 25.99 -6.41 6.54
N ARG A 61 26.62 -5.24 6.36
CA ARG A 61 25.96 -3.95 6.17
C ARG A 61 26.15 -3.48 4.74
N ASP A 62 25.62 -4.25 3.79
CA ASP A 62 25.54 -3.76 2.40
C ASP A 62 24.61 -2.54 2.32
N VAL A 63 23.62 -2.43 3.22
CA VAL A 63 22.69 -1.31 3.27
C VAL A 63 23.40 -0.04 3.68
N THR A 64 23.47 0.92 2.76
CA THR A 64 24.01 2.27 3.00
C THR A 64 22.96 3.35 2.83
N THR A 65 21.89 3.07 2.09
CA THR A 65 20.87 4.05 1.72
C THR A 65 19.48 3.51 2.04
N ILE A 66 18.63 4.37 2.60
CA ILE A 66 17.23 4.06 2.92
C ILE A 66 16.35 4.97 2.08
N ILE A 67 15.34 4.39 1.43
CA ILE A 67 14.29 5.11 0.73
C ILE A 67 12.97 4.82 1.45
N ALA A 68 12.39 5.85 2.07
CA ALA A 68 11.10 5.76 2.73
C ALA A 68 10.02 6.48 1.91
N VAL A 69 8.86 5.84 1.74
CA VAL A 69 7.71 6.40 1.03
C VAL A 69 6.49 6.40 1.96
N ASP A 70 5.85 7.56 2.04
CA ASP A 70 4.64 7.81 2.85
C ASP A 70 3.64 8.62 2.00
N GLY A 71 2.37 8.26 2.09
CA GLY A 71 1.26 8.86 1.39
C GLY A 71 0.08 9.11 2.34
N GLY A 72 -0.49 10.31 2.23
CA GLY A 72 -1.69 10.68 2.95
C GLY A 72 -2.70 11.38 2.06
N TYR A 73 -3.95 11.37 2.47
CA TYR A 73 -5.00 12.15 1.81
C TYR A 73 -5.91 12.82 2.83
N THR A 74 -6.57 13.88 2.38
CA THR A 74 -7.65 14.54 3.11
C THR A 74 -8.80 14.79 2.16
N GLU A 75 -9.99 14.35 2.55
CA GLU A 75 -11.21 14.67 1.82
C GLU A 75 -11.82 15.95 2.40
N VAL A 76 -12.00 16.96 1.55
CA VAL A 76 -12.51 18.27 1.94
C VAL A 76 -13.84 18.56 1.25
N THR A 77 -14.76 19.17 2.00
CA THR A 77 -16.02 19.69 1.43
C THR A 77 -15.75 21.06 0.82
N VAL A 78 -15.80 21.15 -0.50
CA VAL A 78 -15.57 22.41 -1.24
C VAL A 78 -16.85 23.25 -1.33
N ARG A 79 -18.02 22.61 -1.37
CA ARG A 79 -19.34 23.27 -1.33
C ARG A 79 -20.23 22.58 -0.31
N LYS A 80 -20.69 23.33 0.70
CA LYS A 80 -21.55 22.80 1.77
C LYS A 80 -23.03 22.72 1.38
N ASN A 81 -23.49 23.67 0.55
CA ASN A 81 -24.91 23.77 0.16
C ASN A 81 -25.28 22.73 -0.90
N TYR A 82 -26.56 22.33 -0.94
CA TYR A 82 -27.05 21.24 -1.78
C TYR A 82 -26.82 21.45 -3.29
N PRO A 83 -26.39 20.40 -4.02
CA PRO A 83 -25.78 19.18 -3.49
C PRO A 83 -24.37 19.47 -2.95
N SER A 84 -24.00 18.86 -1.83
CA SER A 84 -22.67 19.06 -1.24
C SER A 84 -21.57 18.45 -2.11
N SER A 85 -20.51 19.21 -2.40
CA SER A 85 -19.41 18.79 -3.27
C SER A 85 -18.14 18.53 -2.47
N LYS A 86 -17.42 17.47 -2.80
CA LYS A 86 -16.18 17.07 -2.14
C LYS A 86 -15.06 16.76 -3.12
N VAL A 87 -13.84 17.04 -2.68
CA VAL A 87 -12.59 16.74 -3.38
C VAL A 87 -11.65 16.08 -2.38
N ALA A 88 -10.91 15.07 -2.82
CA ALA A 88 -9.79 14.53 -2.08
C ALA A 88 -8.48 15.10 -2.59
N PHE A 89 -7.63 15.49 -1.66
CA PHE A 89 -6.28 15.96 -1.94
C PHE A 89 -5.28 15.01 -1.31
N PHE A 90 -4.37 14.50 -2.13
CA PHE A 90 -3.33 13.56 -1.78
C PHE A 90 -1.98 14.26 -1.73
N GLN A 91 -1.15 13.85 -0.78
CA GLN A 91 0.25 14.22 -0.69
C GLN A 91 1.08 12.95 -0.48
N PHE A 92 2.07 12.76 -1.34
CA PHE A 92 3.03 11.67 -1.25
C PHE A 92 4.42 12.25 -1.06
N GLY A 93 5.20 11.65 -0.16
CA GLY A 93 6.57 12.02 0.12
C GLY A 93 7.50 10.83 -0.04
N GLY A 94 8.60 11.03 -0.78
CA GLY A 94 9.75 10.13 -0.76
C GLY A 94 10.93 10.79 -0.04
N LEU A 95 11.56 10.07 0.89
CA LEU A 95 12.77 10.50 1.57
C LEU A 95 13.91 9.52 1.26
N GLU A 96 15.04 10.06 0.83
CA GLU A 96 16.30 9.33 0.69
C GLU A 96 17.27 9.82 1.77
N PHE A 97 17.86 8.89 2.51
CA PHE A 97 18.86 9.20 3.53
C PHE A 97 19.87 8.08 3.70
N SER A 98 21.07 8.42 4.17
CA SER A 98 22.08 7.41 4.46
C SER A 98 21.79 6.70 5.78
N LEU A 99 22.21 5.44 5.90
CA LEU A 99 22.11 4.70 7.14
C LEU A 99 22.89 5.38 8.28
N ASP A 100 23.99 6.05 7.97
CA ASP A 100 24.81 6.73 8.97
C ASP A 100 24.15 8.00 9.49
N ASP A 101 23.46 8.77 8.63
CA ASP A 101 22.62 9.90 9.08
C ASP A 101 21.52 9.42 10.05
N LEU A 102 20.92 8.26 9.78
CA LEU A 102 19.89 7.69 10.67
C LEU A 102 20.48 7.27 12.03
N LYS A 103 21.66 6.64 12.06
CA LYS A 103 22.33 6.28 13.33
C LYS A 103 22.63 7.52 14.16
N GLN A 104 23.20 8.55 13.54
CA GLN A 104 23.49 9.82 14.22
C GLN A 104 22.22 10.47 14.79
N LEU A 105 21.08 10.33 14.12
CA LEU A 105 19.79 10.80 14.62
C LEU A 105 19.30 10.01 15.83
N GLY A 106 19.56 8.69 15.86
CA GLY A 106 19.23 7.82 16.98
C GLY A 106 20.00 8.14 18.28
N ASP A 107 21.15 8.80 18.18
CA ASP A 107 21.94 9.24 19.34
C ASP A 107 21.31 10.46 20.05
N TYR A 108 20.36 11.16 19.42
CA TYR A 108 19.70 12.30 20.05
C TYR A 108 18.45 11.89 20.82
N PRO A 109 18.24 12.41 22.04
CA PRO A 109 17.04 12.13 22.83
C PRO A 109 15.77 12.68 22.18
N PHE A 110 15.89 13.74 21.37
CA PHE A 110 14.79 14.34 20.61
C PHE A 110 15.27 14.71 19.21
N ILE A 111 14.46 14.36 18.21
CA ILE A 111 14.72 14.73 16.82
C ILE A 111 13.97 16.03 16.51
N HIS A 112 14.70 17.12 16.40
CA HIS A 112 14.13 18.41 15.97
C HIS A 112 13.87 18.42 14.46
N PRO A 113 12.79 19.05 13.96
CA PRO A 113 12.47 19.13 12.54
C PRO A 113 13.60 19.65 11.65
N GLU A 114 14.41 20.58 12.15
CA GLU A 114 15.58 21.14 11.46
C GLU A 114 16.63 20.07 11.11
N LYS A 115 16.76 19.03 11.95
CA LYS A 115 17.69 17.92 11.69
C LYS A 115 17.21 17.01 10.56
N MET A 116 15.90 17.00 10.29
CA MET A 116 15.29 16.26 9.19
C MET A 116 15.50 16.96 7.84
N GLU A 117 15.92 18.23 7.81
CA GLU A 117 16.24 18.94 6.57
C GLU A 117 17.50 18.41 5.88
N LYS A 118 18.38 17.73 6.64
CA LYS A 118 19.55 17.04 6.09
C LYS A 118 19.19 15.89 5.16
N PHE A 119 17.96 15.39 5.23
CA PHE A 119 17.49 14.31 4.38
C PHE A 119 17.11 14.81 3.00
N LYS A 120 17.58 14.08 1.98
CA LYS A 120 17.28 14.40 0.60
C LYS A 120 15.83 14.04 0.33
N LYS A 121 15.00 15.06 0.16
CA LYS A 121 13.61 14.91 -0.28
C LYS A 121 13.65 14.47 -1.74
N LEU A 122 13.28 13.22 -2.02
CA LEU A 122 13.26 12.69 -3.39
C LEU A 122 12.27 13.47 -4.23
N ALA A 123 11.07 13.67 -3.71
CA ALA A 123 10.05 14.57 -4.25
C ALA A 123 8.81 14.57 -3.35
N ARG A 124 7.97 15.59 -3.51
CA ARG A 124 6.62 15.66 -2.97
C ARG A 124 5.64 15.68 -4.12
N PHE A 125 4.76 14.70 -4.20
CA PHE A 125 3.77 14.58 -5.25
C PHE A 125 2.39 14.95 -4.73
N LYS A 126 1.60 15.63 -5.55
CA LYS A 126 0.26 16.08 -5.21
C LYS A 126 -0.71 15.56 -6.26
N LEU A 127 -1.87 15.10 -5.81
CA LEU A 127 -2.97 14.70 -6.67
C LEU A 127 -4.26 15.22 -6.05
N ALA A 128 -5.16 15.75 -6.87
CA ALA A 128 -6.50 16.12 -6.45
C ALA A 128 -7.50 15.38 -7.34
N ILE A 129 -8.54 14.79 -6.72
CA ILE A 129 -9.63 14.14 -7.46
C ILE A 129 -10.98 14.56 -6.86
N PRO A 130 -12.03 14.70 -7.68
CA PRO A 130 -13.38 14.85 -7.18
C PRO A 130 -13.81 13.56 -6.45
N THR A 131 -14.55 13.70 -5.34
CA THR A 131 -15.07 12.53 -4.61
C THR A 131 -16.57 12.52 -4.42
N LYS A 132 -17.27 13.64 -4.54
CA LYS A 132 -18.73 13.67 -4.49
C LYS A 132 -19.30 14.88 -5.20
N ALA A 133 -20.36 14.67 -5.99
CA ALA A 133 -21.17 15.71 -6.65
C ALA A 133 -20.30 16.83 -7.26
N THR A 134 -19.19 16.43 -7.88
CA THR A 134 -18.21 17.30 -8.53
C THR A 134 -17.81 16.57 -9.80
N SER A 135 -18.09 17.15 -10.96
CA SER A 135 -17.64 16.63 -12.25
C SER A 135 -16.48 17.46 -12.77
N LEU A 136 -15.51 16.79 -13.37
CA LEU A 136 -14.47 17.41 -14.18
C LEU A 136 -15.07 17.68 -15.55
N ASP A 137 -15.13 18.94 -15.97
CA ASP A 137 -15.57 19.34 -17.33
C ASP A 137 -16.89 18.69 -17.80
N SER A 138 -17.86 18.55 -16.88
CA SER A 138 -19.16 17.90 -17.14
C SER A 138 -19.10 16.41 -17.52
N LEU A 139 -17.99 15.73 -17.24
CA LEU A 139 -17.83 14.29 -17.40
C LEU A 139 -18.56 13.49 -16.30
N SER A 140 -18.68 12.19 -16.50
CA SER A 140 -19.17 11.25 -15.49
C SER A 140 -18.27 11.25 -14.25
N MET A 141 -18.79 10.78 -13.10
CA MET A 141 -17.98 10.66 -11.89
C MET A 141 -16.79 9.74 -12.09
N VAL A 142 -16.99 8.63 -12.81
CA VAL A 142 -15.92 7.68 -13.16
C VAL A 142 -14.80 8.37 -13.95
N ASP A 143 -15.13 9.10 -15.02
CA ASP A 143 -14.10 9.77 -15.84
C ASP A 143 -13.48 10.98 -15.11
N SER A 144 -14.27 11.68 -14.31
CA SER A 144 -13.80 12.79 -13.46
C SER A 144 -12.74 12.37 -12.44
N VAL A 145 -12.73 11.08 -12.07
CA VAL A 145 -11.72 10.48 -11.19
C VAL A 145 -10.58 9.86 -12.00
N ARG A 146 -10.89 9.14 -13.08
CA ARG A 146 -9.91 8.43 -13.90
C ARG A 146 -8.91 9.38 -14.56
N ILE A 147 -9.38 10.48 -15.14
CA ILE A 147 -8.53 11.40 -15.91
C ILE A 147 -7.42 12.01 -15.04
N PRO A 148 -7.70 12.59 -13.86
CA PRO A 148 -6.64 13.10 -12.98
C PRO A 148 -5.60 12.04 -12.59
N ILE A 149 -5.99 10.78 -12.44
CA ILE A 149 -5.06 9.68 -12.16
C ILE A 149 -4.19 9.39 -13.38
N ILE A 150 -4.77 9.33 -14.58
CA ILE A 150 -4.03 9.15 -15.85
C ILE A 150 -3.03 10.29 -16.05
N GLU A 151 -3.44 11.54 -15.83
CA GLU A 151 -2.59 12.73 -15.90
C GLU A 151 -1.44 12.65 -14.89
N PHE A 152 -1.74 12.31 -13.64
CA PHE A 152 -0.72 12.13 -12.60
C PHE A 152 0.33 11.08 -12.97
N PHE A 153 -0.10 9.95 -13.53
CA PHE A 153 0.83 8.90 -13.98
C PHE A 153 1.63 9.30 -15.22
N ASN A 154 1.10 10.19 -16.05
CA ASN A 154 1.75 10.72 -17.24
C ASN A 154 2.60 11.97 -17.04
N GLU A 155 2.49 12.61 -15.87
CA GLU A 155 3.31 13.77 -15.51
C GLU A 155 4.80 13.43 -15.62
N ASN A 156 5.54 14.29 -16.34
CA ASN A 156 6.96 14.12 -16.61
C ASN A 156 7.78 14.48 -15.37
N ARG A 157 8.60 13.54 -14.92
CA ARG A 157 9.49 13.64 -13.77
C ARG A 157 10.89 13.29 -14.23
N ASP A 158 11.68 14.31 -14.56
CA ASP A 158 13.05 14.18 -15.09
C ASP A 158 13.16 13.24 -16.31
N GLY A 159 12.25 13.40 -17.27
CA GLY A 159 12.19 12.62 -18.50
C GLY A 159 11.47 11.27 -18.35
N LYS A 160 10.83 10.99 -17.21
CA LYS A 160 10.18 9.71 -16.91
C LYS A 160 8.77 9.87 -16.41
N LYS A 161 7.98 8.82 -16.54
CA LYS A 161 6.59 8.79 -16.09
C LYS A 161 6.30 7.55 -15.25
N TYR A 162 5.32 7.67 -14.37
CA TYR A 162 4.84 6.50 -13.62
C TYR A 162 4.07 5.52 -14.49
N ILE A 163 3.47 5.97 -15.59
CA ILE A 163 2.82 5.07 -16.55
C ILE A 163 3.82 4.05 -17.14
N ASP A 164 5.07 4.48 -17.42
CA ASP A 164 6.14 3.59 -17.88
C ASP A 164 6.58 2.60 -16.79
N THR A 165 6.43 3.00 -15.53
CA THR A 165 6.75 2.14 -14.37
C THR A 165 5.65 1.11 -14.17
N LEU A 166 4.39 1.52 -14.26
CA LEU A 166 3.25 0.61 -14.22
C LEU A 166 3.33 -0.40 -15.38
N LYS A 167 3.61 0.06 -16.60
CA LYS A 167 3.83 -0.81 -17.78
C LYS A 167 4.96 -1.81 -17.54
N TRP A 168 6.11 -1.32 -17.04
CA TRP A 168 7.26 -2.15 -16.71
C TRP A 168 6.94 -3.24 -15.66
N LEU A 169 6.14 -2.89 -14.65
CA LEU A 169 5.69 -3.82 -13.62
C LEU A 169 4.73 -4.87 -14.16
N VAL A 170 3.61 -4.47 -14.78
CA VAL A 170 2.52 -5.39 -15.15
C VAL A 170 2.85 -6.27 -16.35
N PHE A 171 3.75 -5.84 -17.23
CA PHE A 171 4.28 -6.67 -18.31
C PHE A 171 5.55 -7.44 -17.90
N HIS A 172 5.97 -7.37 -16.64
CA HIS A 172 7.16 -8.07 -16.13
C HIS A 172 8.43 -7.76 -16.92
N GLU A 173 8.57 -6.52 -17.40
CA GLU A 173 9.74 -6.09 -18.17
C GLU A 173 11.04 -6.14 -17.36
N PHE A 174 10.93 -6.18 -16.03
CA PHE A 174 12.02 -6.41 -15.09
C PHE A 174 12.73 -7.76 -15.27
N LYS A 175 12.11 -8.72 -15.97
CA LYS A 175 12.69 -10.02 -16.30
C LYS A 175 13.62 -10.01 -17.51
N ARG A 176 13.63 -8.91 -18.28
CA ARG A 176 14.45 -8.79 -19.49
C ARG A 176 15.92 -8.61 -19.11
N LYS A 177 16.75 -9.62 -19.39
CA LYS A 177 18.20 -9.59 -19.11
C LYS A 177 19.01 -9.11 -20.31
N SER A 178 18.56 -9.42 -21.52
CA SER A 178 19.16 -8.98 -22.78
C SER A 178 18.11 -8.93 -23.89
N ILE A 179 18.50 -8.60 -25.12
CA ILE A 179 17.60 -8.65 -26.29
C ILE A 179 17.14 -10.09 -26.56
N ASP A 180 18.03 -11.07 -26.37
CA ASP A 180 17.77 -12.49 -26.69
C ASP A 180 17.21 -13.29 -25.50
N CYS A 181 17.11 -12.67 -24.32
CA CYS A 181 16.58 -13.28 -23.10
C CYS A 181 15.52 -12.37 -22.48
N ASP A 182 14.34 -12.40 -23.09
CA ASP A 182 13.16 -11.64 -22.66
C ASP A 182 12.03 -12.62 -22.28
N SER A 183 11.77 -12.74 -20.99
CA SER A 183 10.63 -13.49 -20.43
C SER A 183 9.53 -12.56 -19.91
N SER A 184 9.51 -11.32 -20.40
CA SER A 184 8.40 -10.39 -20.15
C SER A 184 7.11 -10.89 -20.81
N LEU A 185 5.99 -10.40 -20.31
CA LEU A 185 4.67 -10.68 -20.87
C LEU A 185 4.48 -9.84 -22.13
N HIS A 186 3.96 -10.47 -23.18
CA HIS A 186 3.53 -9.75 -24.39
C HIS A 186 2.07 -9.28 -24.30
N GLN A 187 1.29 -9.88 -23.41
CA GLN A 187 -0.13 -9.57 -23.21
C GLN A 187 -0.47 -9.60 -21.72
N ILE A 188 -1.47 -8.79 -21.35
CA ILE A 188 -2.06 -8.77 -20.01
C ILE A 188 -3.58 -8.86 -20.13
N THR A 189 -4.23 -9.31 -19.04
CA THR A 189 -5.70 -9.35 -18.96
C THR A 189 -6.21 -8.29 -17.99
N PHE A 190 -7.13 -7.45 -18.44
CA PHE A 190 -7.92 -6.57 -17.60
C PHE A 190 -9.14 -7.34 -17.08
N GLY A 191 -9.35 -7.39 -15.76
CA GLY A 191 -10.52 -8.07 -15.19
C GLY A 191 -11.83 -7.43 -15.62
N SER A 192 -11.84 -6.10 -15.70
CA SER A 192 -12.86 -5.32 -16.40
C SER A 192 -12.29 -4.00 -16.89
N LEU A 193 -13.00 -3.36 -17.82
CA LEU A 193 -12.76 -1.98 -18.22
C LEU A 193 -14.01 -1.12 -17.90
N PRO A 194 -13.87 0.21 -17.84
CA PRO A 194 -14.99 1.12 -17.67
C PRO A 194 -16.10 0.85 -18.69
N LYS A 195 -17.35 0.94 -18.24
CA LYS A 195 -18.52 0.81 -19.11
C LYS A 195 -18.52 1.95 -20.14
N ARG A 196 -18.68 1.63 -21.42
CA ARG A 196 -18.80 2.62 -22.52
C ARG A 196 -20.06 2.33 -23.32
N ASN A 197 -20.85 3.36 -23.62
CA ASN A 197 -22.05 3.25 -24.47
C ASN A 197 -23.02 2.11 -24.10
N GLY A 198 -23.12 1.77 -22.81
CA GLY A 198 -23.98 0.67 -22.35
C GLY A 198 -23.28 -0.70 -22.27
N GLU A 199 -22.12 -0.85 -22.89
CA GLU A 199 -21.36 -2.11 -23.00
C GLU A 199 -20.44 -2.35 -21.80
N ILE A 200 -20.37 -3.61 -21.36
CA ILE A 200 -19.53 -4.07 -20.26
C ILE A 200 -18.40 -4.92 -20.84
N PHE A 201 -17.16 -4.55 -20.52
CA PHE A 201 -15.96 -5.24 -20.96
C PHE A 201 -15.34 -6.01 -19.80
N LYS A 202 -15.19 -7.33 -19.93
CA LYS A 202 -14.59 -8.23 -18.93
C LYS A 202 -13.55 -9.14 -19.56
N ASP A 203 -12.56 -9.51 -18.76
CA ASP A 203 -11.47 -10.43 -19.15
C ASP A 203 -10.80 -10.04 -20.48
N VAL A 204 -10.61 -8.74 -20.68
CA VAL A 204 -10.05 -8.18 -21.92
C VAL A 204 -8.56 -8.41 -21.99
N VAL A 205 -8.10 -9.09 -23.03
CA VAL A 205 -6.68 -9.33 -23.30
C VAL A 205 -6.14 -8.22 -24.21
N VAL A 206 -5.04 -7.59 -23.81
CA VAL A 206 -4.41 -6.48 -24.54
C VAL A 206 -2.94 -6.78 -24.74
N ASN A 207 -2.43 -6.60 -25.96
CA ASN A 207 -1.00 -6.73 -26.23
C ASN A 207 -0.25 -5.48 -25.81
N LYS A 208 0.99 -5.66 -25.37
CA LYS A 208 1.91 -4.57 -25.00
C LYS A 208 2.13 -3.57 -26.15
N SER A 209 2.14 -4.05 -27.39
CA SER A 209 2.33 -3.27 -28.62
C SER A 209 1.18 -2.31 -28.89
N ASP A 210 -0.02 -2.63 -28.39
CA ASP A 210 -1.25 -1.88 -28.66
C ASP A 210 -1.41 -0.71 -27.68
N ILE A 211 -0.55 -0.66 -26.66
CA ILE A 211 -0.52 0.39 -25.64
C ILE A 211 0.56 1.41 -25.98
N ASP A 212 0.14 2.66 -26.20
CA ASP A 212 1.03 3.77 -26.53
C ASP A 212 1.91 4.23 -25.35
N GLY A 213 2.73 5.26 -25.58
CA GLY A 213 3.62 5.84 -24.56
C GLY A 213 2.93 6.67 -23.48
N GLN A 214 1.61 6.85 -23.57
CA GLN A 214 0.78 7.48 -22.53
C GLN A 214 -0.13 6.46 -21.83
N GLY A 215 -0.02 5.19 -22.20
CA GLY A 215 -0.79 4.08 -21.65
C GLY A 215 -2.14 3.88 -22.30
N TYR A 216 -2.49 4.60 -23.37
CA TYR A 216 -3.77 4.43 -24.05
C TYR A 216 -3.75 3.25 -25.03
N PHE A 217 -4.91 2.61 -25.18
CA PHE A 217 -5.15 1.56 -26.17
C PHE A 217 -6.62 1.58 -26.61
N VAL A 218 -6.90 0.96 -27.76
CA VAL A 218 -8.24 0.86 -28.32
C VAL A 218 -8.74 -0.57 -28.20
N TYR A 219 -9.96 -0.75 -27.73
CA TYR A 219 -10.65 -2.05 -27.70
C TYR A 219 -12.14 -1.86 -27.97
N GLY A 220 -12.73 -2.68 -28.85
CA GLY A 220 -14.16 -2.56 -29.18
C GLY A 220 -14.57 -1.21 -29.79
N GLY A 221 -13.63 -0.46 -30.39
CA GLY A 221 -13.87 0.89 -30.91
C GLY A 221 -13.81 2.00 -29.86
N GLU A 222 -13.54 1.66 -28.59
CA GLU A 222 -13.46 2.60 -27.47
C GLU A 222 -12.02 2.77 -26.98
N ILE A 223 -11.73 3.92 -26.36
CA ILE A 223 -10.40 4.24 -25.82
C ILE A 223 -10.35 3.96 -24.32
N PHE A 224 -9.33 3.19 -23.93
CA PHE A 224 -9.03 2.82 -22.54
C PHE A 224 -7.58 3.19 -22.19
N ASN A 225 -7.25 3.13 -20.91
CA ASN A 225 -5.91 3.41 -20.44
C ASN A 225 -5.40 2.30 -19.51
N LEU A 226 -4.09 2.08 -19.48
CA LEU A 226 -3.44 1.09 -18.61
C LEU A 226 -3.81 1.26 -17.12
N ILE A 227 -4.11 2.48 -16.68
CA ILE A 227 -4.63 2.75 -15.32
C ILE A 227 -5.91 1.97 -14.99
N ASP A 228 -6.70 1.58 -16.00
CA ASP A 228 -7.92 0.79 -15.80
C ASP A 228 -7.64 -0.60 -15.22
N ILE A 229 -6.38 -1.07 -15.25
CA ILE A 229 -5.97 -2.32 -14.57
C ILE A 229 -6.17 -2.24 -13.05
N LEU A 230 -6.17 -1.03 -12.48
CA LEU A 230 -6.41 -0.76 -11.06
C LEU A 230 -7.89 -0.91 -10.68
N ARG A 231 -8.79 -0.93 -11.68
CA ARG A 231 -10.23 -1.19 -11.54
C ARG A 231 -10.95 -0.23 -10.58
N PHE A 232 -10.46 1.01 -10.45
CA PHE A 232 -11.12 2.03 -9.64
C PHE A 232 -12.51 2.39 -10.16
N HIS A 233 -12.75 2.25 -11.47
CA HIS A 233 -14.07 2.44 -12.08
C HIS A 233 -15.16 1.49 -11.55
N GLU A 234 -14.80 0.39 -10.88
CA GLU A 234 -15.76 -0.52 -10.24
C GLU A 234 -16.19 -0.09 -8.84
N VAL A 235 -15.41 0.79 -8.21
CA VAL A 235 -15.65 1.27 -6.84
C VAL A 235 -16.22 2.68 -6.85
N VAL A 236 -15.86 3.47 -7.87
CA VAL A 236 -16.46 4.79 -8.09
C VAL A 236 -17.91 4.61 -8.49
N ASP A 237 -18.78 5.28 -7.75
CA ASP A 237 -20.22 5.29 -7.98
C ASP A 237 -20.67 6.68 -8.40
N GLU A 238 -21.59 6.77 -9.36
CA GLU A 238 -22.07 8.05 -9.90
C GLU A 238 -22.86 8.87 -8.86
N GLU A 239 -23.51 8.22 -7.90
CA GLU A 239 -24.32 8.88 -6.86
C GLU A 239 -23.58 9.00 -5.52
N LEU A 240 -22.97 7.90 -5.07
CA LEU A 240 -22.27 7.83 -3.79
C LEU A 240 -20.87 8.47 -3.85
N GLY A 241 -20.27 8.53 -5.03
CA GLY A 241 -18.99 9.17 -5.29
C GLY A 241 -17.79 8.21 -5.24
N ALA A 242 -16.60 8.75 -4.95
CA ALA A 242 -15.32 8.06 -5.09
C ALA A 242 -14.53 7.89 -3.78
N SER A 243 -15.13 8.20 -2.62
CA SER A 243 -14.42 8.07 -1.33
C SER A 243 -13.92 6.65 -1.06
N GLY A 244 -14.55 5.63 -1.65
CA GLY A 244 -14.16 4.22 -1.51
C GLY A 244 -12.82 3.85 -2.15
N ILE A 245 -12.26 4.68 -3.06
CA ILE A 245 -10.97 4.38 -3.71
C ILE A 245 -9.76 5.02 -3.02
N LEU A 246 -9.97 5.95 -2.08
CA LEU A 246 -8.89 6.81 -1.58
C LEU A 246 -7.75 6.02 -0.92
N GLY A 247 -8.09 5.03 -0.10
CA GLY A 247 -7.10 4.14 0.52
C GLY A 247 -6.37 3.26 -0.50
N TYR A 248 -7.09 2.70 -1.47
CA TYR A 248 -6.48 1.88 -2.53
C TYR A 248 -5.55 2.70 -3.42
N LEU A 249 -5.95 3.91 -3.80
CA LEU A 249 -5.15 4.82 -4.61
C LEU A 249 -3.87 5.24 -3.87
N THR A 250 -3.97 5.54 -2.57
CA THR A 250 -2.81 5.86 -1.73
C THR A 250 -1.82 4.71 -1.73
N ASN A 251 -2.30 3.51 -1.42
CA ASN A 251 -1.45 2.31 -1.37
C ASN A 251 -0.78 2.00 -2.71
N VAL A 252 -1.51 2.13 -3.82
CA VAL A 252 -0.95 1.89 -5.17
C VAL A 252 0.13 2.92 -5.50
N ILE A 253 -0.11 4.21 -5.26
CA ILE A 253 0.87 5.25 -5.59
C ILE A 253 2.15 5.07 -4.78
N GLU A 254 2.05 4.74 -3.48
CA GLU A 254 3.23 4.44 -2.65
C GLU A 254 4.05 3.28 -3.23
N HIS A 255 3.39 2.19 -3.61
CA HIS A 255 4.06 1.06 -4.26
C HIS A 255 4.70 1.46 -5.59
N ILE A 256 4.01 2.24 -6.43
CA ILE A 256 4.54 2.67 -7.72
C ILE A 256 5.75 3.59 -7.56
N ILE A 257 5.79 4.45 -6.54
CA ILE A 257 6.99 5.26 -6.22
C ILE A 257 8.16 4.34 -5.86
N ILE A 258 7.95 3.34 -5.00
CA ILE A 258 8.99 2.36 -4.64
C ILE A 258 9.47 1.59 -5.87
N VAL A 259 8.54 1.06 -6.67
CA VAL A 259 8.85 0.32 -7.90
C VAL A 259 9.58 1.20 -8.90
N HIS A 260 9.23 2.49 -8.99
CA HIS A 260 9.95 3.45 -9.83
C HIS A 260 11.40 3.60 -9.38
N CYS A 261 11.64 3.79 -8.07
CA CYS A 261 13.01 3.85 -7.54
C CYS A 261 13.80 2.56 -7.82
N ILE A 262 13.18 1.39 -7.63
CA ILE A 262 13.80 0.09 -7.94
C ILE A 262 14.17 0.04 -9.43
N LYS A 263 13.21 0.31 -10.33
CA LYS A 263 13.40 0.35 -11.79
C LYS A 263 14.58 1.24 -12.17
N GLU A 264 14.66 2.43 -11.57
CA GLU A 264 15.73 3.38 -11.83
C GLU A 264 17.11 2.89 -11.39
N ILE A 265 17.20 2.30 -10.20
CA ILE A 265 18.46 1.76 -9.69
C ILE A 265 18.92 0.60 -10.58
N VAL A 266 18.03 -0.33 -10.92
CA VAL A 266 18.42 -1.51 -11.72
C VAL A 266 18.72 -1.16 -13.17
N THR A 267 18.02 -0.20 -13.77
CA THR A 267 18.31 0.25 -15.14
C THR A 267 19.70 0.88 -15.24
N ARG A 268 20.15 1.57 -14.19
CA ARG A 268 21.46 2.22 -14.16
C ARG A 268 22.58 1.26 -13.75
N LYS A 269 22.37 0.53 -12.65
CA LYS A 269 23.37 -0.39 -12.07
C LYS A 269 22.69 -1.40 -11.14
N PRO A 270 22.30 -2.60 -11.64
CA PRO A 270 21.58 -3.61 -10.85
C PRO A 270 22.28 -3.98 -9.53
N SER A 271 23.61 -4.10 -9.54
CA SER A 271 24.42 -4.44 -8.37
C SER A 271 24.35 -3.42 -7.23
N PHE A 272 23.81 -2.23 -7.45
CA PHE A 272 23.60 -1.23 -6.40
C PHE A 272 22.35 -1.50 -5.57
N LEU A 273 21.37 -2.24 -6.07
CA LEU A 273 20.10 -2.47 -5.38
C LEU A 273 20.30 -3.07 -3.98
N LYS A 274 21.29 -3.95 -3.80
CA LYS A 274 21.64 -4.55 -2.49
C LYS A 274 21.99 -3.52 -1.41
N ARG A 275 22.34 -2.30 -1.79
CA ARG A 275 22.68 -1.20 -0.88
C ARG A 275 21.49 -0.40 -0.37
N PHE A 276 20.31 -0.66 -0.93
CA PHE A 276 19.09 0.05 -0.59
C PHE A 276 18.20 -0.78 0.34
N LEU A 277 17.58 -0.11 1.30
CA LEU A 277 16.41 -0.57 2.03
C LEU A 277 15.23 0.32 1.66
N PHE A 278 14.16 -0.28 1.15
CA PHE A 278 12.91 0.41 0.87
C PHE A 278 11.95 0.23 2.05
N ILE A 279 11.38 1.33 2.52
CA ILE A 279 10.40 1.34 3.61
C ILE A 279 9.11 1.97 3.07
N LYS A 280 8.02 1.24 3.19
CA LYS A 280 6.68 1.76 2.95
C LYS A 280 5.99 2.03 4.29
N ASP A 281 5.34 3.17 4.44
CA ASP A 281 4.41 3.37 5.55
C ASP A 281 3.13 2.55 5.29
N GLY A 282 2.83 1.60 6.17
CA GLY A 282 1.75 0.62 5.99
C GLY A 282 2.17 -0.70 5.33
N PRO A 283 1.20 -1.61 5.10
CA PRO A 283 1.45 -2.95 4.61
C PRO A 283 1.96 -2.96 3.16
N LEU A 284 2.72 -4.01 2.81
CA LEU A 284 3.14 -4.31 1.42
C LEU A 284 2.05 -5.05 0.61
N GLY A 285 0.88 -5.25 1.21
CA GLY A 285 -0.24 -5.92 0.58
C GLY A 285 -0.98 -5.03 -0.42
N PHE A 286 -1.58 -5.66 -1.43
CA PHE A 286 -2.59 -5.05 -2.28
C PHE A 286 -3.95 -5.61 -1.92
N PHE A 287 -4.97 -4.75 -1.85
CA PHE A 287 -6.30 -5.10 -1.37
C PHE A 287 -7.39 -4.63 -2.33
N GLY A 288 -8.60 -5.17 -2.15
CA GLY A 288 -9.77 -4.82 -2.93
C GLY A 288 -9.53 -4.98 -4.44
N GLN A 289 -9.91 -3.97 -5.22
CA GLN A 289 -9.81 -4.05 -6.68
C GLN A 289 -8.37 -4.06 -7.21
N THR A 290 -7.42 -3.54 -6.43
CA THR A 290 -6.01 -3.49 -6.79
C THR A 290 -5.27 -4.80 -6.47
N ALA A 291 -5.94 -5.76 -5.82
CA ALA A 291 -5.31 -6.99 -5.33
C ALA A 291 -4.57 -7.77 -6.41
N LYS A 292 -4.94 -7.67 -7.70
CA LYS A 292 -4.25 -8.38 -8.79
C LYS A 292 -2.76 -8.00 -8.89
N LEU A 293 -2.39 -6.77 -8.55
CA LEU A 293 -1.00 -6.29 -8.57
C LEU A 293 -0.07 -7.04 -7.61
N HIS A 294 -0.62 -7.74 -6.59
CA HIS A 294 0.23 -8.54 -5.70
C HIS A 294 1.03 -9.60 -6.47
N LYS A 295 0.48 -10.13 -7.58
CA LYS A 295 1.17 -11.13 -8.40
C LYS A 295 2.38 -10.53 -9.09
N ASP A 296 2.21 -9.36 -9.69
CA ASP A 296 3.27 -8.66 -10.42
C ASP A 296 4.38 -8.19 -9.45
N MET A 297 3.98 -7.64 -8.30
CA MET A 297 4.92 -7.23 -7.25
C MET A 297 5.67 -8.44 -6.65
N ARG A 298 4.97 -9.55 -6.39
CA ARG A 298 5.61 -10.77 -5.86
C ARG A 298 6.64 -11.32 -6.85
N GLU A 299 6.31 -11.31 -8.14
CA GLU A 299 7.23 -11.78 -9.18
C GLU A 299 8.50 -10.92 -9.25
N LEU A 300 8.35 -9.58 -9.20
CA LEU A 300 9.47 -8.65 -9.11
C LEU A 300 10.32 -8.94 -7.86
N CYS A 301 9.69 -9.05 -6.69
CA CYS A 301 10.38 -9.30 -5.44
C CYS A 301 11.13 -10.62 -5.45
N ASN A 302 10.50 -11.72 -5.87
CA ASN A 302 11.12 -13.04 -5.91
C ASN A 302 12.39 -13.04 -6.78
N LEU A 303 12.33 -12.41 -7.95
CA LEU A 303 13.48 -12.30 -8.84
C LEU A 303 14.59 -11.46 -8.22
N TYR A 304 14.28 -10.26 -7.72
CA TYR A 304 15.30 -9.30 -7.28
C TYR A 304 15.82 -9.53 -5.87
N ILE A 305 15.09 -10.27 -5.02
CA ILE A 305 15.63 -10.77 -3.75
C ILE A 305 16.79 -11.73 -4.03
N ASP A 306 16.59 -12.67 -4.96
CA ASP A 306 17.62 -13.65 -5.33
C ASP A 306 18.78 -13.01 -6.10
N GLU A 307 18.49 -12.27 -7.17
CA GLU A 307 19.53 -11.75 -8.07
C GLU A 307 20.29 -10.54 -7.50
N HIS A 308 19.63 -9.72 -6.69
CA HIS A 308 20.10 -8.38 -6.34
C HIS A 308 19.97 -8.04 -4.85
N SER A 309 19.55 -9.00 -4.02
CA SER A 309 19.36 -8.81 -2.57
C SER A 309 18.47 -7.62 -2.23
N LEU A 310 17.34 -7.47 -2.95
CA LEU A 310 16.30 -6.48 -2.68
C LEU A 310 15.83 -6.58 -1.22
N LYS A 311 15.71 -5.43 -0.56
CA LYS A 311 15.20 -5.30 0.81
C LYS A 311 14.05 -4.31 0.81
N LEU A 312 12.84 -4.81 1.09
CA LEU A 312 11.62 -4.02 1.13
C LEU A 312 10.85 -4.39 2.39
N VAL A 313 10.43 -3.40 3.16
CA VAL A 313 9.71 -3.56 4.42
C VAL A 313 8.49 -2.64 4.43
N GLY A 314 7.36 -3.14 4.90
CA GLY A 314 6.19 -2.34 5.24
C GLY A 314 6.12 -2.12 6.75
N LEU A 315 5.69 -0.94 7.17
CA LEU A 315 5.56 -0.57 8.58
C LEU A 315 4.09 -0.44 8.98
N GLU A 316 3.57 -1.44 9.67
CA GLU A 316 2.20 -1.39 10.22
C GLU A 316 2.19 -0.74 11.61
N LYS A 317 1.20 0.14 11.85
CA LYS A 317 1.05 0.92 13.09
C LYS A 317 -0.25 0.61 13.85
N SER A 318 -1.12 -0.20 13.27
CA SER A 318 -2.43 -0.56 13.82
C SER A 318 -2.96 -1.84 13.16
N GLY A 319 -3.99 -2.45 13.76
CA GLY A 319 -4.66 -3.62 13.22
C GLY A 319 -4.16 -4.92 13.83
N SER A 320 -4.75 -6.05 13.39
CA SER A 320 -4.59 -7.35 14.03
C SER A 320 -3.13 -7.81 14.14
N PHE A 321 -2.27 -7.48 13.15
CA PHE A 321 -0.84 -7.80 13.20
C PHE A 321 -0.11 -7.06 14.33
N VAL A 322 -0.42 -5.79 14.55
CA VAL A 322 0.20 -4.97 15.61
C VAL A 322 -0.31 -5.39 16.98
N GLU A 323 -1.62 -5.61 17.12
CA GLU A 323 -2.23 -6.12 18.35
C GLU A 323 -1.64 -7.48 18.75
N HIS A 324 -1.49 -8.39 17.78
CA HIS A 324 -0.86 -9.69 18.01
C HIS A 324 0.63 -9.56 18.39
N ALA A 325 1.37 -8.69 17.70
CA ALA A 325 2.78 -8.43 18.03
C ALA A 325 2.93 -7.91 19.47
N GLU A 326 2.11 -6.93 19.86
CA GLU A 326 2.10 -6.41 21.24
C GLU A 326 1.79 -7.50 22.26
N GLN A 327 0.83 -8.37 21.96
CA GLN A 327 0.41 -9.47 22.83
C GLN A 327 1.55 -10.49 23.08
N ILE A 328 2.32 -10.84 22.06
CA ILE A 328 3.39 -11.86 22.19
C ILE A 328 4.72 -11.28 22.69
N SER A 329 4.94 -9.97 22.59
CA SER A 329 6.21 -9.32 22.93
C SER A 329 6.18 -8.49 24.22
N SER A 330 5.01 -8.22 24.80
CA SER A 330 4.85 -7.29 25.93
C SER A 330 4.27 -7.95 27.18
N GLY A 331 4.70 -7.48 28.35
CA GLY A 331 4.23 -7.97 29.65
C GLY A 331 4.98 -9.21 30.17
N ASP A 332 4.61 -9.65 31.38
CA ASP A 332 5.28 -10.75 32.09
C ASP A 332 5.11 -12.11 31.41
N SER A 333 4.15 -12.23 30.49
CA SER A 333 3.86 -13.45 29.72
C SER A 333 4.45 -13.44 28.32
N ALA A 334 5.25 -12.44 27.93
CA ALA A 334 5.82 -12.34 26.58
C ALA A 334 6.57 -13.64 26.19
N CYS A 335 6.21 -14.19 25.03
CA CYS A 335 6.83 -15.40 24.48
C CYS A 335 7.83 -15.11 23.35
N LEU A 336 7.73 -13.95 22.70
CA LEU A 336 8.73 -13.45 21.76
C LEU A 336 9.73 -12.57 22.51
N LEU A 337 10.98 -13.03 22.61
CA LEU A 337 12.01 -12.36 23.41
C LEU A 337 12.73 -11.25 22.62
N LYS A 338 13.34 -10.32 23.35
CA LYS A 338 14.19 -9.28 22.76
C LYS A 338 15.34 -9.93 21.99
N GLY A 339 15.57 -9.46 20.76
CA GLY A 339 16.58 -10.03 19.86
C GLY A 339 16.06 -11.20 19.03
N GLN A 340 14.78 -11.56 19.13
CA GLN A 340 14.15 -12.54 18.24
C GLN A 340 13.27 -11.85 17.19
N ALA A 341 13.07 -12.53 16.06
CA ALA A 341 12.05 -12.21 15.09
C ALA A 341 11.16 -13.43 14.82
N LEU A 342 9.90 -13.19 14.51
CA LEU A 342 8.95 -14.25 14.17
C LEU A 342 8.53 -14.11 12.70
N PRO A 343 8.96 -15.03 11.82
CA PRO A 343 8.45 -15.12 10.47
C PRO A 343 6.96 -15.50 10.49
N LEU A 344 6.11 -14.63 9.95
CA LEU A 344 4.67 -14.86 9.89
C LEU A 344 4.30 -15.64 8.63
N PHE A 345 4.40 -16.97 8.68
CA PHE A 345 3.93 -17.85 7.62
C PHE A 345 2.39 -17.90 7.56
N ASN A 346 1.82 -18.26 6.41
CA ASN A 346 0.36 -18.27 6.21
C ASN A 346 -0.38 -19.12 7.25
N ASN A 347 0.14 -20.29 7.62
CA ASN A 347 -0.44 -21.15 8.65
C ASN A 347 -0.51 -20.44 10.01
N TYR A 348 0.56 -19.73 10.39
CA TYR A 348 0.60 -18.93 11.62
C TYR A 348 -0.44 -17.80 11.58
N ILE A 349 -0.47 -17.04 10.49
CA ILE A 349 -1.39 -15.90 10.30
C ILE A 349 -2.86 -16.35 10.42
N TYR A 350 -3.26 -17.39 9.68
CA TYR A 350 -4.64 -17.90 9.71
C TYR A 350 -4.99 -18.66 10.99
N LYS A 351 -4.00 -19.06 11.80
CA LYS A 351 -4.23 -19.67 13.10
C LYS A 351 -4.42 -18.62 14.18
N HIS A 352 -3.51 -17.65 14.27
CA HIS A 352 -3.38 -16.78 15.44
C HIS A 352 -3.86 -15.34 15.24
N ILE A 353 -3.66 -14.76 14.05
CA ILE A 353 -3.90 -13.32 13.82
C ILE A 353 -5.30 -13.07 13.26
N LEU A 354 -5.77 -13.95 12.36
CA LEU A 354 -7.09 -13.85 11.70
C LEU A 354 -7.35 -12.47 11.07
N PRO A 355 -6.50 -12.01 10.14
CA PRO A 355 -6.59 -10.68 9.55
C PRO A 355 -7.76 -10.50 8.57
#